data_AF-A0AAU8FC25-F1
#
_entry.id   AF-A0AAU8FC25-F1
#
_cell.length_a   1.000
_cell.length_b   1.000
_cell.length_c   1.000
_cell.angle_alpha   90.00
_cell.angle_beta   90.00
_cell.angle_gamma   90.00
#
_symmetry.space_group_name_H-M   'P 1'
#
loop_
_entity.id
_entity.type
_entity.pdbx_description
1 polymer ?
#
loop_
_entity_poly.entity_id
_entity_poly.type
_entity_poly.pdbx_seq_one_letter_code
_entity_poly.pdbx_strand_id
1 'polypeptide(L)'
;MYASLGAVASTNQAIVALLKQTPNQPFFGDLTEDALISYTLHNFKKDKDYTWPLLFPMVKSAVKAMDAVQEFAQKQLKHTVNRFVVTGASKRGWTTWLTGASDKRVEAIAPMVIDVLNMPVSLDYQIKSWGDYSIQIEDYVKLGIPQSTGSPDGQAITAMIDPYSYRSKLTMPKMIFMGTNDEYWVVDNVKNYLDKIPGQNMLHYVPNAGHDLGDGKQAMDALSAFFSATINKRPYTECKWSQSLADRKVNLDIKATPDALVDVILWSASSPDQDLRNDAWTARSLRISQKSNVRVTAELPSSGFRAFYVDLKYKTPQGQLYTESTRVFLTDNKSVL
;
A
#
# COMPACT_ATOMS: atom_id res chain seq x y z
N MET A 1 -12.91 5.76 -11.57
CA MET A 1 -11.75 6.64 -11.28
C MET A 1 -12.07 8.14 -11.39
N TYR A 2 -12.50 8.70 -12.55
CA TYR A 2 -12.76 10.15 -12.67
C TYR A 2 -13.84 10.67 -11.71
N ALA A 3 -14.99 10.01 -11.64
CA ALA A 3 -16.06 10.38 -10.71
C ALA A 3 -15.58 10.32 -9.25
N SER A 4 -14.79 9.31 -8.89
CA SER A 4 -14.25 9.12 -7.55
C SER A 4 -13.26 10.24 -7.16
N LEU A 5 -12.33 10.61 -8.05
CA LEU A 5 -11.38 11.70 -7.79
C LEU A 5 -12.07 13.08 -7.75
N GLY A 6 -13.09 13.29 -8.60
CA GLY A 6 -13.93 14.48 -8.54
C GLY A 6 -14.70 14.59 -7.22
N ALA A 7 -15.17 13.45 -6.67
CA ALA A 7 -15.78 13.41 -5.36
C ALA A 7 -14.79 13.76 -4.25
N VAL A 8 -13.56 13.23 -4.28
CA VAL A 8 -12.49 13.61 -3.32
C VAL A 8 -12.24 15.12 -3.36
N ALA A 9 -12.15 15.72 -4.55
CA ALA A 9 -11.95 17.16 -4.71
C ALA A 9 -13.11 17.97 -4.09
N SER A 10 -14.35 17.62 -4.44
CA SER A 10 -15.56 18.31 -3.95
C SER A 10 -15.74 18.17 -2.45
N THR A 11 -15.58 16.96 -1.90
CA THR A 11 -15.68 16.67 -0.47
C THR A 11 -14.67 17.48 0.34
N ASN A 12 -13.43 17.58 -0.14
CA ASN A 12 -12.34 18.22 0.59
C ASN A 12 -12.15 19.70 0.23
N GLN A 13 -12.94 20.23 -0.70
CA GLN A 13 -12.80 21.59 -1.24
C GLN A 13 -11.36 21.92 -1.64
N ALA A 14 -10.70 20.96 -2.31
CA ALA A 14 -9.27 21.01 -2.59
C ALA A 14 -8.95 20.68 -4.05
N ILE A 15 -7.80 21.15 -4.51
CA ILE A 15 -7.30 20.86 -5.87
C ILE A 15 -6.86 19.40 -5.93
N VAL A 16 -7.47 18.64 -6.85
CA VAL A 16 -7.06 17.27 -7.20
C VAL A 16 -6.71 17.24 -8.68
N ALA A 17 -5.54 16.72 -9.00
CA ALA A 17 -5.07 16.56 -10.38
C ALA A 17 -4.84 15.08 -10.67
N LEU A 18 -5.25 14.63 -11.86
CA LEU A 18 -4.98 13.29 -12.35
C LEU A 18 -3.84 13.34 -13.38
N LEU A 19 -2.71 12.75 -13.02
CA LEU A 19 -1.63 12.47 -13.97
C LEU A 19 -1.93 11.16 -14.70
N LYS A 20 -2.04 11.25 -16.03
CA LYS A 20 -2.18 10.09 -16.92
C LYS A 20 -0.81 9.68 -17.47
N GLN A 21 -0.77 8.56 -18.21
CA GLN A 21 0.40 8.13 -18.96
C GLN A 21 1.68 8.07 -18.09
N THR A 22 1.57 7.46 -16.92
CA THR A 22 2.71 7.19 -16.03
C THR A 22 2.78 5.69 -15.78
N PRO A 23 3.45 4.89 -16.64
CA PRO A 23 4.25 5.32 -17.78
C PRO A 23 3.39 5.65 -19.02
N ASN A 24 3.97 6.38 -19.97
CA ASN A 24 3.39 6.55 -21.29
C ASN A 24 3.67 5.26 -22.09
N GLN A 25 2.61 4.58 -22.52
CA GLN A 25 2.69 3.25 -23.11
C GLN A 25 1.58 3.08 -24.17
N PRO A 26 1.75 2.18 -25.16
CA PRO A 26 2.87 1.24 -25.31
C PRO A 26 4.20 1.91 -25.68
N PHE A 27 5.31 1.23 -25.42
CA PHE A 27 6.66 1.67 -25.81
C PHE A 27 7.53 0.49 -26.22
N PHE A 28 8.61 0.72 -26.97
CA PHE A 28 9.45 -0.34 -27.58
C PHE A 28 8.64 -1.39 -28.36
N GLY A 29 7.67 -0.92 -29.15
CA GLY A 29 6.68 -1.78 -29.81
C GLY A 29 5.37 -1.74 -29.05
N ASP A 30 4.92 -2.90 -28.57
CA ASP A 30 3.64 -3.12 -27.89
C ASP A 30 3.77 -3.34 -26.37
N LEU A 31 4.98 -3.17 -25.80
CA LEU A 31 5.20 -3.41 -24.38
C LEU A 31 4.43 -2.39 -23.53
N THR A 32 3.72 -2.93 -22.53
CA THR A 32 2.94 -2.17 -21.55
C THR A 32 3.22 -2.67 -20.14
N GLU A 33 2.93 -1.84 -19.14
CA GLU A 33 2.88 -2.26 -17.72
C GLU A 33 4.15 -3.05 -17.28
N ASP A 34 4.01 -4.29 -16.82
CA ASP A 34 5.12 -5.09 -16.26
C ASP A 34 6.14 -5.50 -17.31
N ALA A 35 5.71 -5.94 -18.49
CA ALA A 35 6.58 -6.27 -19.61
C ALA A 35 7.51 -5.09 -19.95
N LEU A 36 6.97 -3.87 -19.96
CA LEU A 36 7.74 -2.67 -20.25
C LEU A 36 8.77 -2.36 -19.15
N ILE A 37 8.38 -2.41 -17.87
CA ILE A 37 9.32 -2.18 -16.76
C ILE A 37 10.41 -3.27 -16.78
N SER A 38 10.02 -4.54 -16.88
CA SER A 38 10.92 -5.69 -16.92
C SER A 38 11.93 -5.57 -18.06
N TYR A 39 11.48 -5.20 -19.26
CA TYR A 39 12.35 -4.93 -20.41
C TYR A 39 13.42 -3.86 -20.09
N THR A 40 13.04 -2.75 -19.44
CA THR A 40 14.02 -1.72 -19.08
C THR A 40 15.03 -2.21 -18.03
N LEU A 41 14.62 -2.99 -17.03
CA LEU A 41 15.53 -3.54 -16.03
C LEU A 41 16.48 -4.57 -16.65
N HIS A 42 16.00 -5.37 -17.59
CA HIS A 42 16.82 -6.31 -18.33
C HIS A 42 17.90 -5.59 -19.17
N ASN A 43 17.56 -4.51 -19.86
CA ASN A 43 18.55 -3.75 -20.62
C ASN A 43 19.58 -3.07 -19.70
N PHE A 44 19.16 -2.51 -18.56
CA PHE A 44 20.11 -2.05 -17.53
C PHE A 44 21.09 -3.15 -17.10
N LYS A 45 20.62 -4.40 -16.91
CA LYS A 45 21.54 -5.51 -16.56
C LYS A 45 22.61 -5.73 -17.63
N LYS A 46 22.29 -5.53 -18.90
CA LYS A 46 23.16 -5.78 -20.03
C LYS A 46 24.30 -4.76 -20.16
N ASP A 47 24.00 -3.47 -20.04
CA ASP A 47 24.95 -2.39 -20.36
C ASP A 47 25.24 -1.42 -19.20
N LYS A 48 24.51 -1.54 -18.08
CA LYS A 48 24.59 -0.66 -16.90
C LYS A 48 24.20 0.79 -17.18
N ASP A 49 23.45 1.06 -18.25
CA ASP A 49 22.96 2.40 -18.55
C ASP A 49 21.77 2.77 -17.64
N TYR A 50 22.02 3.70 -16.72
CA TYR A 50 21.05 4.22 -15.75
C TYR A 50 19.88 5.00 -16.38
N THR A 51 19.89 5.24 -17.69
CA THR A 51 18.76 5.81 -18.42
C THR A 51 17.65 4.79 -18.71
N TRP A 52 17.94 3.49 -18.58
CA TRP A 52 16.94 2.44 -18.82
C TRP A 52 15.79 2.41 -17.80
N PRO A 53 16.01 2.31 -16.47
CA PRO A 53 14.95 1.94 -15.53
C PRO A 53 13.73 2.87 -15.58
N LEU A 54 12.60 2.34 -16.06
CA LEU A 54 11.39 3.12 -16.37
C LEU A 54 10.77 3.84 -15.15
N LEU A 55 10.99 3.32 -13.94
CA LEU A 55 10.51 3.94 -12.71
C LEU A 55 11.08 5.36 -12.51
N PHE A 56 12.28 5.66 -13.01
CA PHE A 56 12.88 6.99 -12.88
C PHE A 56 12.12 8.06 -13.67
N PRO A 57 11.87 7.93 -14.99
CA PRO A 57 11.02 8.89 -15.71
C PRO A 57 9.58 8.90 -15.20
N MET A 58 9.03 7.80 -14.66
CA MET A 58 7.72 7.80 -13.98
C MET A 58 7.71 8.70 -12.73
N VAL A 59 8.75 8.65 -11.89
CA VAL A 59 8.89 9.57 -10.74
C VAL A 59 9.07 11.01 -11.21
N LYS A 60 9.88 11.22 -12.25
CA LYS A 60 10.07 12.57 -12.83
C LYS A 60 8.75 13.12 -13.38
N SER A 61 7.89 12.32 -14.01
CA SER A 61 6.59 12.80 -14.49
C SER A 61 5.68 13.23 -13.34
N ALA A 62 5.66 12.49 -12.22
CA ALA A 62 4.94 12.88 -11.01
C ALA A 62 5.44 14.22 -10.43
N VAL A 63 6.77 14.39 -10.36
CA VAL A 63 7.41 15.65 -9.93
C VAL A 63 7.05 16.82 -10.87
N LYS A 64 7.08 16.60 -12.18
CA LYS A 64 6.72 17.63 -13.17
C LYS A 64 5.22 17.94 -13.20
N ALA A 65 4.36 16.97 -12.88
CA ALA A 65 2.95 17.23 -12.69
C ALA A 65 2.71 18.17 -11.50
N MET A 66 3.46 18.02 -10.39
CA MET A 66 3.41 18.97 -9.27
C MET A 66 3.82 20.38 -9.71
N ASP A 67 4.90 20.53 -10.50
CA ASP A 67 5.30 21.83 -11.06
C ASP A 67 4.15 22.48 -11.86
N ALA A 68 3.53 21.71 -12.76
CA ALA A 68 2.43 22.18 -13.60
C ALA A 68 1.19 22.57 -12.78
N VAL A 69 0.86 21.81 -11.72
CA VAL A 69 -0.26 22.13 -10.83
C VAL A 69 0.01 23.43 -10.06
N GLN A 70 1.22 23.64 -9.55
CA GLN A 70 1.57 24.90 -8.86
C GLN A 70 1.45 26.09 -9.82
N GLU A 71 1.98 25.96 -11.04
CA GLU A 71 1.90 27.01 -12.05
C GLU A 71 0.44 27.32 -12.44
N PHE A 72 -0.35 26.28 -12.72
CA PHE A 72 -1.76 26.42 -13.08
C PHE A 72 -2.56 27.08 -11.95
N ALA A 73 -2.44 26.59 -10.71
CA ALA A 73 -3.16 27.11 -9.56
C ALA A 73 -2.82 28.58 -9.31
N GLN A 74 -1.52 28.95 -9.42
CA GLN A 74 -1.09 30.32 -9.24
C GLN A 74 -1.62 31.25 -10.34
N LYS A 75 -1.55 30.83 -11.62
CA LYS A 75 -1.96 31.67 -12.76
C LYS A 75 -3.47 31.81 -12.88
N GLN A 76 -4.19 30.68 -12.80
CA GLN A 76 -5.61 30.59 -13.12
C GLN A 76 -6.53 30.70 -11.90
N LEU A 77 -6.11 30.17 -10.74
CA LEU A 77 -6.93 30.15 -9.53
C LEU A 77 -6.50 31.20 -8.49
N LYS A 78 -5.38 31.91 -8.74
CA LYS A 78 -4.72 32.82 -7.78
C LYS A 78 -4.49 32.17 -6.41
N HIS A 79 -4.20 30.86 -6.43
CA HIS A 79 -4.03 30.05 -5.24
C HIS A 79 -2.64 29.41 -5.23
N THR A 80 -1.91 29.58 -4.13
CA THR A 80 -0.56 29.02 -3.99
C THR A 80 -0.62 27.61 -3.40
N VAL A 81 -0.19 26.62 -4.20
CA VAL A 81 -0.01 25.23 -3.76
C VAL A 81 1.44 25.01 -3.37
N ASN A 82 1.72 24.52 -2.16
CA ASN A 82 3.09 24.31 -1.65
C ASN A 82 3.42 22.86 -1.30
N ARG A 83 2.39 22.01 -1.21
CA ARG A 83 2.44 20.66 -0.68
C ARG A 83 1.48 19.76 -1.42
N PHE A 84 1.81 18.47 -1.47
CA PHE A 84 1.06 17.47 -2.22
C PHE A 84 0.86 16.20 -1.40
N VAL A 85 -0.31 15.60 -1.56
CA VAL A 85 -0.53 14.19 -1.24
C VAL A 85 -0.48 13.41 -2.56
N VAL A 86 0.36 12.39 -2.63
CA VAL A 86 0.57 11.62 -3.87
C VAL A 86 0.01 10.21 -3.68
N THR A 87 -0.72 9.71 -4.67
CA THR A 87 -1.34 8.38 -4.67
C THR A 87 -1.33 7.77 -6.06
N GLY A 88 -1.38 6.44 -6.12
CA GLY A 88 -1.44 5.66 -7.34
C GLY A 88 -1.49 4.18 -7.02
N ALA A 89 -2.01 3.38 -7.96
CA ALA A 89 -2.15 1.93 -7.83
C ALA A 89 -1.08 1.18 -8.61
N SER A 90 -0.65 0.03 -8.07
CA SER A 90 0.26 -0.91 -8.71
C SER A 90 1.59 -0.23 -9.05
N LYS A 91 2.01 -0.23 -10.32
CA LYS A 91 3.19 0.53 -10.81
C LYS A 91 3.15 2.02 -10.46
N ARG A 92 1.95 2.63 -10.43
CA ARG A 92 1.78 4.03 -9.99
C ARG A 92 1.86 4.16 -8.48
N GLY A 93 1.53 3.11 -7.73
CA GLY A 93 1.82 2.99 -6.29
C GLY A 93 3.33 2.91 -6.04
N TRP A 94 4.04 2.16 -6.88
CA TRP A 94 5.51 2.12 -6.85
C TRP A 94 6.10 3.52 -7.08
N THR A 95 5.59 4.22 -8.11
CA THR A 95 5.95 5.60 -8.40
C THR A 95 5.64 6.53 -7.23
N THR A 96 4.51 6.33 -6.54
CA THR A 96 4.11 7.10 -5.36
C THR A 96 5.14 7.00 -4.25
N TRP A 97 5.57 5.78 -3.92
CA TRP A 97 6.63 5.54 -2.94
C TRP A 97 7.93 6.26 -3.31
N LEU A 98 8.42 6.06 -4.53
CA LEU A 98 9.68 6.65 -4.98
C LEU A 98 9.60 8.19 -5.09
N THR A 99 8.44 8.73 -5.46
CA THR A 99 8.19 10.18 -5.48
C THR A 99 8.24 10.77 -4.06
N GLY A 100 7.61 10.10 -3.09
CA GLY A 100 7.68 10.50 -1.68
C GLY A 100 9.11 10.52 -1.14
N ALA A 101 9.97 9.59 -1.55
CA ALA A 101 11.38 9.58 -1.17
C ALA A 101 12.23 10.66 -1.87
N SER A 102 11.72 11.28 -2.95
CA SER A 102 12.52 12.09 -3.87
C SER A 102 12.18 13.58 -3.88
N ASP A 103 10.98 14.00 -3.45
CA ASP A 103 10.54 15.39 -3.50
C ASP A 103 9.97 15.89 -2.16
N LYS A 104 10.56 16.96 -1.62
CA LYS A 104 10.21 17.55 -0.32
C LYS A 104 8.84 18.23 -0.30
N ARG A 105 8.20 18.46 -1.45
CA ARG A 105 6.83 18.99 -1.52
C ARG A 105 5.79 17.93 -1.19
N VAL A 106 6.17 16.65 -1.20
CA VAL A 106 5.27 15.55 -0.83
C VAL A 106 5.08 15.55 0.69
N GLU A 107 3.92 16.00 1.14
CA GLU A 107 3.54 16.07 2.55
C GLU A 107 3.10 14.70 3.09
N ALA A 108 2.51 13.87 2.23
CA ALA A 108 2.03 12.54 2.57
C ALA A 108 1.89 11.67 1.31
N ILE A 109 1.92 10.34 1.47
CA ILE A 109 1.71 9.41 0.35
C ILE A 109 0.62 8.38 0.64
N ALA A 110 -0.07 7.93 -0.40
CA ALA A 110 -1.08 6.89 -0.33
C ALA A 110 -0.86 5.84 -1.43
N PRO A 111 0.20 5.03 -1.37
CA PRO A 111 0.48 4.00 -2.36
C PRO A 111 -0.54 2.85 -2.24
N MET A 112 -0.97 2.32 -3.38
CA MET A 112 -1.98 1.26 -3.44
C MET A 112 -1.45 0.03 -4.18
N VAL A 113 -1.78 -1.16 -3.67
CA VAL A 113 -1.57 -2.49 -4.27
C VAL A 113 -0.15 -2.74 -4.80
N ILE A 114 0.85 -2.40 -4.00
CA ILE A 114 2.28 -2.62 -4.34
C ILE A 114 3.05 -3.12 -3.11
N ASP A 115 2.59 -4.22 -2.55
CA ASP A 115 3.12 -4.79 -1.30
C ASP A 115 4.36 -5.66 -1.56
N VAL A 116 5.44 -5.05 -2.05
CA VAL A 116 6.71 -5.74 -2.39
C VAL A 116 7.95 -4.93 -2.00
N LEU A 117 7.83 -4.06 -0.99
CA LEU A 117 8.99 -3.36 -0.43
C LEU A 117 9.90 -4.36 0.29
N ASN A 118 11.19 -4.03 0.41
CA ASN A 118 12.19 -4.98 0.90
C ASN A 118 12.22 -6.21 -0.01
N MET A 119 12.30 -5.94 -1.32
CA MET A 119 12.09 -6.88 -2.41
C MET A 119 12.83 -8.21 -2.23
N PRO A 120 14.11 -8.27 -1.83
CA PRO A 120 14.79 -9.55 -1.62
C PRO A 120 14.08 -10.43 -0.59
N VAL A 121 13.62 -9.83 0.52
CA VAL A 121 12.90 -10.57 1.57
C VAL A 121 11.48 -10.92 1.12
N SER A 122 10.77 -9.99 0.51
CA SER A 122 9.37 -10.20 0.09
C SER A 122 9.22 -11.19 -1.05
N LEU A 123 10.12 -11.18 -2.03
CA LEU A 123 10.11 -12.14 -3.14
C LEU A 123 10.48 -13.55 -2.65
N ASP A 124 11.46 -13.68 -1.76
CA ASP A 124 11.77 -14.96 -1.11
C ASP A 124 10.60 -15.46 -0.26
N TYR A 125 9.88 -14.55 0.41
CA TYR A 125 8.71 -14.89 1.21
C TYR A 125 7.56 -15.41 0.35
N GLN A 126 7.33 -14.85 -0.84
CA GLN A 126 6.33 -15.36 -1.78
C GLN A 126 6.58 -16.82 -2.17
N ILE A 127 7.83 -17.19 -2.49
CA ILE A 127 8.18 -18.60 -2.76
C ILE A 127 7.92 -19.49 -1.54
N LYS A 128 8.27 -19.03 -0.34
CA LYS A 128 8.05 -19.81 0.89
C LYS A 128 6.56 -20.03 1.19
N SER A 129 5.72 -19.04 0.89
CA SER A 129 4.28 -19.10 1.16
C SER A 129 3.50 -19.84 0.07
N TRP A 130 3.77 -19.56 -1.20
CA TRP A 130 2.98 -20.06 -2.33
C TRP A 130 3.67 -21.17 -3.13
N GLY A 131 4.94 -21.47 -2.84
CA GLY A 131 5.74 -22.46 -3.56
C GLY A 131 6.32 -21.95 -4.90
N ASP A 132 5.79 -20.87 -5.45
CA ASP A 132 6.27 -20.21 -6.67
C ASP A 132 5.92 -18.70 -6.64
N TYR A 133 6.48 -17.95 -7.59
CA TYR A 133 6.11 -16.55 -7.80
C TYR A 133 4.69 -16.44 -8.37
N SER A 134 4.05 -15.29 -8.14
CA SER A 134 2.78 -15.03 -8.81
C SER A 134 2.96 -15.02 -10.34
N ILE A 135 2.01 -15.62 -11.05
CA ILE A 135 1.91 -15.49 -12.52
C ILE A 135 1.82 -14.01 -12.96
N GLN A 136 1.34 -13.14 -12.08
CA GLN A 136 1.21 -11.72 -12.35
C GLN A 136 2.56 -11.00 -12.50
N ILE A 137 3.64 -11.57 -11.97
CA ILE A 137 5.00 -11.02 -12.09
C ILE A 137 5.86 -11.83 -13.07
N GLU A 138 5.23 -12.68 -13.91
CA GLU A 138 5.94 -13.59 -14.81
C GLU A 138 6.89 -12.85 -15.78
N ASP A 139 6.53 -11.64 -16.23
CA ASP A 139 7.40 -10.81 -17.07
C ASP A 139 8.75 -10.50 -16.41
N TYR A 140 8.78 -10.34 -15.07
CA TYR A 140 10.01 -10.15 -14.30
C TYR A 140 10.73 -11.47 -14.07
N VAL A 141 9.98 -12.54 -13.78
CA VAL A 141 10.49 -13.90 -13.54
C VAL A 141 11.23 -14.44 -14.77
N LYS A 142 10.64 -14.27 -15.97
CA LYS A 142 11.23 -14.68 -17.27
C LYS A 142 12.56 -14.01 -17.55
N LEU A 143 12.76 -12.77 -17.09
CA LEU A 143 14.01 -12.03 -17.25
C LEU A 143 14.98 -12.19 -16.06
N GLY A 144 14.65 -13.09 -15.13
CA GLY A 144 15.50 -13.43 -13.99
C GLY A 144 15.66 -12.27 -13.00
N ILE A 145 14.71 -11.33 -12.93
CA ILE A 145 14.82 -10.15 -12.07
C ILE A 145 14.70 -10.56 -10.58
N PRO A 146 13.60 -11.19 -10.12
CA PRO A 146 13.47 -11.65 -8.73
C PRO A 146 14.59 -12.58 -8.26
N GLN A 147 14.98 -13.52 -9.10
CA GLN A 147 15.97 -14.56 -8.81
C GLN A 147 17.39 -13.98 -8.68
N SER A 148 17.62 -12.80 -9.26
CA SER A 148 18.94 -12.16 -9.23
C SER A 148 19.15 -11.23 -8.05
N THR A 149 18.16 -11.01 -7.17
CA THR A 149 18.21 -10.06 -6.05
C THR A 149 19.43 -10.23 -5.13
N GLY A 150 19.92 -11.46 -4.95
CA GLY A 150 21.14 -11.74 -4.18
C GLY A 150 22.47 -11.47 -4.90
N SER A 151 22.46 -11.32 -6.22
CA SER A 151 23.66 -11.04 -7.04
C SER A 151 24.06 -9.56 -7.01
N PRO A 152 25.31 -9.18 -7.34
CA PRO A 152 25.71 -7.77 -7.43
C PRO A 152 24.81 -6.93 -8.36
N ASP A 153 24.41 -7.50 -9.50
CA ASP A 153 23.54 -6.85 -10.46
C ASP A 153 22.11 -6.66 -9.93
N GLY A 154 21.57 -7.68 -9.27
CA GLY A 154 20.25 -7.57 -8.66
C GLY A 154 20.25 -6.61 -7.48
N GLN A 155 21.30 -6.57 -6.66
CA GLN A 155 21.46 -5.58 -5.60
C GLN A 155 21.49 -4.15 -6.17
N ALA A 156 22.16 -3.92 -7.30
CA ALA A 156 22.15 -2.63 -7.98
C ALA A 156 20.74 -2.24 -8.46
N ILE A 157 19.98 -3.19 -9.03
CA ILE A 157 18.58 -2.96 -9.42
C ILE A 157 17.72 -2.65 -8.20
N THR A 158 17.76 -3.51 -7.17
CA THR A 158 17.02 -3.33 -5.92
C THR A 158 17.35 -1.98 -5.27
N ALA A 159 18.62 -1.56 -5.26
CA ALA A 159 19.01 -0.26 -4.74
C ALA A 159 18.33 0.90 -5.49
N MET A 160 18.14 0.77 -6.81
CA MET A 160 17.47 1.78 -7.63
C MET A 160 15.96 1.78 -7.46
N ILE A 161 15.33 0.62 -7.49
CA ILE A 161 13.88 0.52 -7.67
C ILE A 161 13.12 0.22 -6.39
N ASP A 162 13.68 -0.50 -5.42
CA ASP A 162 12.96 -0.84 -4.20
C ASP A 162 12.78 0.41 -3.32
N PRO A 163 11.55 0.84 -3.00
CA PRO A 163 11.35 1.96 -2.08
C PRO A 163 12.00 1.76 -0.71
N TYR A 164 12.16 0.52 -0.26
CA TYR A 164 12.84 0.19 0.98
C TYR A 164 14.31 0.62 1.00
N SER A 165 14.97 0.67 -0.16
CA SER A 165 16.32 1.23 -0.31
C SER A 165 16.37 2.72 0.08
N TYR A 166 15.24 3.41 -0.02
CA TYR A 166 15.08 4.83 0.32
C TYR A 166 14.32 5.08 1.62
N ARG A 167 14.07 4.05 2.43
CA ARG A 167 13.24 4.12 3.65
C ARG A 167 13.60 5.25 4.60
N SER A 168 14.88 5.60 4.76
CA SER A 168 15.29 6.71 5.63
C SER A 168 14.73 8.08 5.22
N LYS A 169 14.36 8.26 3.94
CA LYS A 169 13.73 9.47 3.39
C LYS A 169 12.21 9.43 3.44
N LEU A 170 11.63 8.25 3.63
CA LEU A 170 10.20 8.04 3.69
C LEU A 170 9.66 8.41 5.08
N THR A 171 9.86 9.66 5.53
CA THR A 171 9.47 10.11 6.89
C THR A 171 8.06 10.69 6.98
N MET A 172 7.46 11.03 5.84
CA MET A 172 6.11 11.58 5.75
C MET A 172 5.04 10.54 6.15
N PRO A 173 3.85 10.97 6.59
CA PRO A 173 2.70 10.08 6.81
C PRO A 173 2.32 9.28 5.56
N LYS A 174 1.84 8.05 5.77
CA LYS A 174 1.47 7.11 4.72
C LYS A 174 0.18 6.38 5.03
N MET A 175 -0.69 6.24 4.05
CA MET A 175 -1.79 5.27 4.10
C MET A 175 -1.60 4.24 2.99
N ILE A 176 -1.31 2.99 3.36
CA ILE A 176 -0.98 1.91 2.43
C ILE A 176 -2.24 1.09 2.17
N PHE A 177 -2.64 0.97 0.90
CA PHE A 177 -3.88 0.28 0.51
C PHE A 177 -3.56 -1.07 -0.11
N MET A 178 -4.25 -2.11 0.33
CA MET A 178 -4.06 -3.50 -0.15
C MET A 178 -5.41 -4.21 -0.27
N GLY A 179 -5.52 -5.14 -1.21
CA GLY A 179 -6.63 -6.12 -1.25
C GLY A 179 -6.25 -7.34 -0.41
N THR A 180 -7.21 -7.95 0.27
CA THR A 180 -6.93 -9.18 1.06
C THR A 180 -6.77 -10.43 0.20
N ASN A 181 -7.15 -10.34 -1.08
CA ASN A 181 -7.09 -11.41 -2.06
C ASN A 181 -6.23 -11.00 -3.27
N ASP A 182 -5.30 -10.05 -3.08
CA ASP A 182 -4.41 -9.54 -4.14
C ASP A 182 -3.61 -10.69 -4.76
N GLU A 183 -3.75 -10.84 -6.07
CA GLU A 183 -3.13 -11.92 -6.82
C GLU A 183 -1.61 -11.76 -6.97
N TYR A 184 -1.07 -10.57 -6.72
CA TYR A 184 0.36 -10.26 -6.85
C TYR A 184 1.17 -10.58 -5.60
N TRP A 185 0.63 -10.34 -4.40
CA TRP A 185 1.43 -10.24 -3.17
C TRP A 185 0.85 -11.09 -2.02
N VAL A 186 1.72 -11.68 -1.19
CA VAL A 186 1.28 -12.45 -0.02
C VAL A 186 0.58 -11.51 0.97
N VAL A 187 -0.61 -11.90 1.44
CA VAL A 187 -1.53 -11.00 2.16
C VAL A 187 -0.96 -10.36 3.44
N ASP A 188 0.03 -10.99 4.08
CA ASP A 188 0.68 -10.50 5.28
C ASP A 188 2.13 -10.02 5.03
N ASN A 189 2.54 -9.84 3.78
CA ASN A 189 3.90 -9.47 3.40
C ASN A 189 4.36 -8.13 3.99
N VAL A 190 3.44 -7.19 4.24
CA VAL A 190 3.72 -5.90 4.90
C VAL A 190 4.58 -6.01 6.17
N LYS A 191 4.50 -7.13 6.91
CA LYS A 191 5.31 -7.40 8.11
C LYS A 191 6.82 -7.37 7.85
N ASN A 192 7.23 -7.64 6.62
CA ASN A 192 8.63 -7.75 6.22
C ASN A 192 9.33 -6.39 6.06
N TYR A 193 8.59 -5.28 6.13
CA TYR A 193 9.20 -3.95 5.98
C TYR A 193 8.58 -2.84 6.84
N LEU A 194 7.33 -2.96 7.28
CA LEU A 194 6.57 -1.85 7.89
C LEU A 194 7.30 -1.20 9.06
N ASP A 195 7.82 -2.00 9.98
CA ASP A 195 8.50 -1.54 11.21
C ASP A 195 9.82 -0.80 10.94
N LYS A 196 10.34 -0.90 9.72
CA LYS A 196 11.60 -0.25 9.31
C LYS A 196 11.37 0.98 8.44
N ILE A 197 10.12 1.28 8.08
CA ILE A 197 9.76 2.52 7.38
C ILE A 197 9.43 3.59 8.44
N PRO A 198 10.14 4.71 8.49
CA PRO A 198 9.86 5.77 9.46
C PRO A 198 8.57 6.53 9.15
N GLY A 199 8.16 7.38 10.09
CA GLY A 199 6.94 8.18 9.97
C GLY A 199 5.70 7.46 10.48
N GLN A 200 4.54 8.05 10.23
CA GLN A 200 3.25 7.46 10.58
C GLN A 200 2.76 6.58 9.43
N ASN A 201 2.79 5.27 9.62
CA ASN A 201 2.32 4.29 8.64
C ASN A 201 0.95 3.76 9.05
N MET A 202 -0.06 4.05 8.24
CA MET A 202 -1.44 3.58 8.37
C MET A 202 -1.70 2.54 7.29
N LEU A 203 -2.52 1.54 7.58
CA LEU A 203 -2.90 0.50 6.63
C LEU A 203 -4.39 0.57 6.34
N HIS A 204 -4.77 0.12 5.15
CA HIS A 204 -6.15 -0.06 4.75
C HIS A 204 -6.27 -1.30 3.88
N TYR A 205 -6.93 -2.32 4.41
CA TYR A 205 -7.27 -3.51 3.63
C TYR A 205 -8.68 -3.39 3.06
N VAL A 206 -8.85 -3.73 1.79
CA VAL A 206 -10.15 -3.95 1.17
C VAL A 206 -10.43 -5.46 1.21
N PRO A 207 -11.36 -5.93 2.05
CA PRO A 207 -11.67 -7.35 2.20
C PRO A 207 -12.31 -7.92 0.94
N ASN A 208 -11.95 -9.15 0.60
CA ASN A 208 -12.41 -9.88 -0.60
C ASN A 208 -12.06 -9.22 -1.94
N ALA A 209 -11.17 -8.22 -1.94
CA ALA A 209 -10.71 -7.57 -3.15
C ALA A 209 -9.32 -8.07 -3.56
N GLY A 210 -9.12 -8.18 -4.87
CA GLY A 210 -7.83 -8.44 -5.48
C GLY A 210 -7.04 -7.15 -5.70
N HIS A 211 -6.18 -7.17 -6.71
CA HIS A 211 -5.33 -6.04 -7.10
C HIS A 211 -6.11 -4.80 -7.58
N ASP A 212 -7.40 -4.96 -7.90
CA ASP A 212 -8.30 -3.89 -8.33
C ASP A 212 -8.90 -3.07 -7.18
N LEU A 213 -8.74 -3.53 -5.92
CA LEU A 213 -9.41 -2.98 -4.74
C LEU A 213 -10.95 -2.99 -4.84
N GLY A 214 -11.50 -3.99 -5.55
CA GLY A 214 -12.94 -4.21 -5.70
C GLY A 214 -13.61 -3.07 -6.47
N ASP A 215 -14.69 -2.50 -5.91
CA ASP A 215 -15.37 -1.35 -6.51
C ASP A 215 -14.63 -0.01 -6.31
N GLY A 216 -13.52 -0.03 -5.56
CA GLY A 216 -12.71 1.12 -5.19
C GLY A 216 -13.38 2.09 -4.22
N LYS A 217 -14.64 1.89 -3.82
CA LYS A 217 -15.37 2.84 -2.98
C LYS A 217 -14.73 2.95 -1.60
N GLN A 218 -14.46 1.81 -0.95
CA GLN A 218 -13.87 1.77 0.39
C GLN A 218 -12.47 2.41 0.41
N ALA A 219 -11.63 2.08 -0.57
CA ALA A 219 -10.30 2.65 -0.72
C ALA A 219 -10.36 4.17 -0.95
N MET A 220 -11.29 4.65 -1.77
CA MET A 220 -11.45 6.08 -2.05
C MET A 220 -12.03 6.86 -0.86
N ASP A 221 -12.93 6.26 -0.06
CA ASP A 221 -13.45 6.85 1.18
C ASP A 221 -12.31 7.05 2.20
N ALA A 222 -11.46 6.05 2.37
CA ALA A 222 -10.27 6.11 3.22
C ALA A 222 -9.20 7.09 2.70
N LEU A 223 -8.91 7.08 1.41
CA LEU A 223 -8.02 8.06 0.77
C LEU A 223 -8.54 9.49 0.98
N SER A 224 -9.84 9.71 0.82
CA SER A 224 -10.47 11.01 1.05
C SER A 224 -10.29 11.47 2.49
N ALA A 225 -10.52 10.59 3.47
CA ALA A 225 -10.34 10.90 4.89
C ALA A 225 -8.88 11.23 5.22
N PHE A 226 -7.93 10.44 4.71
CA PHE A 226 -6.49 10.69 4.87
C PHE A 226 -6.05 12.01 4.24
N PHE A 227 -6.50 12.29 3.03
CA PHE A 227 -6.26 13.56 2.36
C PHE A 227 -6.84 14.73 3.17
N SER A 228 -8.08 14.58 3.65
CA SER A 228 -8.76 15.58 4.49
C SER A 228 -7.99 15.89 5.78
N ALA A 229 -7.46 14.86 6.45
CA ALA A 229 -6.66 15.05 7.65
C ALA A 229 -5.36 15.80 7.33
N THR A 230 -4.67 15.39 6.25
CA THR A 230 -3.41 15.98 5.80
C THR A 230 -3.54 17.47 5.49
N ILE A 231 -4.46 17.85 4.59
CA ILE A 231 -4.56 19.23 4.11
C ILE A 231 -5.05 20.20 5.19
N ASN A 232 -5.80 19.69 6.17
CA ASN A 232 -6.29 20.47 7.30
C ASN A 232 -5.34 20.41 8.52
N LYS A 233 -4.18 19.75 8.40
CA LYS A 233 -3.21 19.54 9.50
C LYS A 233 -3.85 18.98 10.78
N ARG A 234 -4.89 18.15 10.60
CA ARG A 234 -5.53 17.45 11.71
C ARG A 234 -4.68 16.23 12.08
N PRO A 235 -4.61 15.84 13.36
CA PRO A 235 -4.05 14.56 13.73
C PRO A 235 -4.75 13.44 12.96
N TYR A 236 -3.98 12.50 12.42
CA TYR A 236 -4.55 11.27 11.87
C TYR A 236 -5.11 10.41 13.01
N THR A 237 -6.02 9.50 12.68
CA THR A 237 -6.46 8.48 13.62
C THR A 237 -5.31 7.56 14.01
N GLU A 238 -5.44 6.93 15.17
CA GLU A 238 -4.49 5.95 15.67
C GLU A 238 -4.99 4.54 15.40
N CYS A 239 -4.18 3.71 14.73
CA CYS A 239 -4.23 2.26 14.82
C CYS A 239 -2.84 1.75 15.19
N LYS A 240 -2.53 1.71 16.50
CA LYS A 240 -1.27 1.14 17.00
C LYS A 240 -1.58 -0.10 17.81
N TRP A 241 -0.90 -1.20 17.53
CA TRP A 241 -1.18 -2.45 18.21
C TRP A 241 0.09 -3.06 18.81
N SER A 242 -0.13 -3.87 19.83
CA SER A 242 0.83 -4.87 20.29
C SER A 242 0.16 -6.25 20.24
N GLN A 243 0.95 -7.29 20.02
CA GLN A 243 0.46 -8.66 19.91
C GLN A 243 1.11 -9.55 20.97
N SER A 244 0.36 -10.52 21.47
CA SER A 244 0.88 -11.63 22.27
C SER A 244 0.17 -12.93 21.89
N LEU A 245 0.82 -14.06 22.16
CA LEU A 245 0.26 -15.39 21.97
C LEU A 245 0.15 -16.09 23.33
N ALA A 246 -1.06 -16.48 23.71
CA ALA A 246 -1.34 -17.25 24.92
C ALA A 246 -2.54 -18.15 24.69
N ASP A 247 -2.57 -19.36 25.26
CA ASP A 247 -3.72 -20.27 25.21
C ASP A 247 -4.29 -20.51 23.80
N ARG A 248 -3.40 -20.70 22.80
CA ARG A 248 -3.75 -20.84 21.37
C ARG A 248 -4.56 -19.66 20.81
N LYS A 249 -4.37 -18.47 21.39
CA LYS A 249 -5.05 -17.23 21.01
C LYS A 249 -4.04 -16.13 20.78
N VAL A 250 -4.17 -15.44 19.65
CA VAL A 250 -3.47 -14.20 19.39
C VAL A 250 -4.30 -13.07 20.01
N ASN A 251 -3.69 -12.34 20.94
CA ASN A 251 -4.29 -11.19 21.60
C ASN A 251 -3.68 -9.91 21.03
N LEU A 252 -4.53 -9.00 20.57
CA LEU A 252 -4.16 -7.67 20.12
C LEU A 252 -4.67 -6.65 21.13
N ASP A 253 -3.75 -5.85 21.69
CA ASP A 253 -4.09 -4.62 22.41
C ASP A 253 -3.85 -3.44 21.45
N ILE A 254 -4.94 -2.79 21.04
CA ILE A 254 -4.98 -1.76 19.99
C ILE A 254 -5.31 -0.40 20.63
N LYS A 255 -4.47 0.59 20.37
CA LYS A 255 -4.73 2.01 20.64
C LYS A 255 -5.51 2.60 19.47
N ALA A 256 -6.60 3.28 19.81
CA ALA A 256 -7.55 3.87 18.87
C ALA A 256 -7.85 5.33 19.23
N THR A 257 -8.28 6.13 18.24
CA THR A 257 -8.82 7.48 18.50
C THR A 257 -10.28 7.38 18.94
N PRO A 258 -10.60 7.57 20.25
CA PRO A 258 -11.92 7.26 20.79
C PRO A 258 -13.04 8.07 20.15
N ASP A 259 -12.90 9.39 20.04
CA ASP A 259 -13.99 10.28 19.63
C ASP A 259 -14.45 10.04 18.18
N ALA A 260 -13.58 9.49 17.34
CA ALA A 260 -13.88 9.14 15.96
C ALA A 260 -14.32 7.67 15.79
N LEU A 261 -14.03 6.78 16.77
CA LEU A 261 -14.22 5.33 16.64
C LEU A 261 -15.71 4.97 16.74
N VAL A 262 -16.25 4.42 15.64
CA VAL A 262 -17.66 4.03 15.56
C VAL A 262 -17.88 2.51 15.63
N ASP A 263 -16.88 1.71 15.24
CA ASP A 263 -16.91 0.26 15.39
C ASP A 263 -15.49 -0.33 15.32
N VAL A 264 -15.34 -1.55 15.80
CA VAL A 264 -14.15 -2.39 15.61
C VAL A 264 -14.60 -3.67 14.93
N ILE A 265 -14.01 -3.99 13.78
CA ILE A 265 -14.41 -5.12 12.95
C ILE A 265 -13.24 -6.09 12.86
N LEU A 266 -13.45 -7.33 13.32
CA LEU A 266 -12.51 -8.42 13.10
C LEU A 266 -12.81 -9.08 11.76
N TRP A 267 -11.86 -9.05 10.84
CA TRP A 267 -11.92 -9.79 9.58
C TRP A 267 -11.09 -11.06 9.69
N SER A 268 -11.58 -12.18 9.17
CA SER A 268 -10.80 -13.42 9.11
C SER A 268 -11.14 -14.30 7.92
N ALA A 269 -10.15 -15.04 7.45
CA ALA A 269 -10.27 -16.11 6.46
C ALA A 269 -9.48 -17.34 6.96
N SER A 270 -9.95 -18.54 6.59
CA SER A 270 -9.30 -19.81 6.90
C SER A 270 -8.94 -20.50 5.60
N SER A 271 -7.78 -21.15 5.54
CA SER A 271 -7.25 -21.75 4.33
C SER A 271 -6.54 -23.08 4.64
N PRO A 272 -6.57 -24.08 3.73
CA PRO A 272 -5.72 -25.27 3.87
C PRO A 272 -4.22 -24.97 3.70
N ASP A 273 -3.85 -23.89 3.02
CA ASP A 273 -2.46 -23.49 2.75
C ASP A 273 -2.23 -21.99 3.07
N GLN A 274 -1.05 -21.43 2.76
CA GLN A 274 -0.76 -20.01 3.02
C GLN A 274 -1.27 -19.08 1.90
N ASP A 275 -1.92 -19.62 0.87
CA ASP A 275 -2.41 -18.86 -0.27
C ASP A 275 -3.88 -18.49 -0.10
N LEU A 276 -4.12 -17.32 0.48
CA LEU A 276 -5.48 -16.84 0.76
C LEU A 276 -6.18 -16.16 -0.42
N ARG A 277 -5.61 -16.21 -1.63
CA ARG A 277 -6.16 -15.48 -2.80
C ARG A 277 -7.57 -15.94 -3.16
N ASN A 278 -7.88 -17.22 -2.96
CA ASN A 278 -9.19 -17.81 -3.25
C ASN A 278 -10.10 -17.94 -2.01
N ASP A 279 -9.65 -17.52 -0.83
CA ASP A 279 -10.40 -17.67 0.42
C ASP A 279 -11.30 -16.46 0.72
N ALA A 280 -12.49 -16.74 1.25
CA ALA A 280 -13.46 -15.71 1.60
C ALA A 280 -13.16 -15.11 2.99
N TRP A 281 -13.04 -13.79 3.04
CA TRP A 281 -12.90 -13.01 4.26
C TRP A 281 -14.27 -12.67 4.84
N THR A 282 -14.46 -13.00 6.11
CA THR A 282 -15.70 -12.77 6.85
C THR A 282 -15.51 -11.71 7.93
N ALA A 283 -16.51 -10.83 8.06
CA ALA A 283 -16.50 -9.75 9.04
C ALA A 283 -17.24 -10.13 10.32
N ARG A 284 -16.69 -9.70 11.47
CA ARG A 284 -17.39 -9.72 12.75
C ARG A 284 -17.25 -8.36 13.43
N SER A 285 -18.33 -7.58 13.41
CA SER A 285 -18.43 -6.36 14.24
C SER A 285 -18.36 -6.74 15.72
N LEU A 286 -17.45 -6.10 16.44
CA LEU A 286 -17.28 -6.26 17.89
C LEU A 286 -18.14 -5.26 18.67
N ARG A 287 -18.80 -4.31 17.96
CA ARG A 287 -19.67 -3.27 18.55
C ARG A 287 -18.95 -2.43 19.60
N ILE A 288 -17.68 -2.16 19.37
CA ILE A 288 -16.84 -1.32 20.23
C ILE A 288 -16.72 0.05 19.59
N SER A 289 -17.17 1.08 20.29
CA SER A 289 -17.07 2.48 19.88
C SER A 289 -16.57 3.34 21.04
N GLN A 290 -16.03 4.52 20.74
CA GLN A 290 -15.62 5.50 21.76
C GLN A 290 -14.66 4.97 22.83
N LYS A 291 -13.72 4.10 22.42
CA LYS A 291 -12.67 3.55 23.29
C LYS A 291 -11.29 3.87 22.74
N SER A 292 -10.38 4.25 23.63
CA SER A 292 -8.97 4.50 23.30
C SER A 292 -8.10 3.24 23.35
N ASN A 293 -8.59 2.20 24.02
CA ASN A 293 -7.93 0.91 24.14
C ASN A 293 -8.94 -0.19 23.80
N VAL A 294 -8.59 -1.03 22.83
CA VAL A 294 -9.42 -2.11 22.31
C VAL A 294 -8.63 -3.40 22.42
N ARG A 295 -9.24 -4.44 22.99
CA ARG A 295 -8.67 -5.79 23.00
C ARG A 295 -9.42 -6.67 22.03
N VAL A 296 -8.70 -7.30 21.10
CA VAL A 296 -9.25 -8.26 20.14
C VAL A 296 -8.50 -9.56 20.26
N THR A 297 -9.21 -10.67 20.20
CA THR A 297 -8.63 -12.02 20.27
C THR A 297 -9.05 -12.83 19.05
N ALA A 298 -8.10 -13.55 18.47
CA ALA A 298 -8.32 -14.53 17.40
C ALA A 298 -7.70 -15.88 17.78
N GLU A 299 -8.43 -16.97 17.55
CA GLU A 299 -7.97 -18.33 17.85
C GLU A 299 -7.10 -18.86 16.72
N LEU A 300 -6.00 -19.54 17.08
CA LEU A 300 -5.20 -20.32 16.14
C LEU A 300 -6.07 -21.44 15.55
N PRO A 301 -5.96 -21.74 14.25
CA PRO A 301 -6.69 -22.83 13.63
C PRO A 301 -6.30 -24.19 14.24
N SER A 302 -7.22 -25.15 14.23
CA SER A 302 -6.91 -26.53 14.61
C SER A 302 -5.98 -27.21 13.59
N SER A 303 -6.14 -26.88 12.31
CA SER A 303 -5.34 -27.34 11.17
C SER A 303 -5.34 -26.29 10.04
N GLY A 304 -4.36 -26.37 9.14
CA GLY A 304 -4.22 -25.38 8.06
C GLY A 304 -3.80 -24.01 8.60
N PHE A 305 -4.27 -22.96 7.94
CA PHE A 305 -3.90 -21.58 8.22
C PHE A 305 -5.14 -20.72 8.47
N ARG A 306 -4.93 -19.65 9.23
CA ARG A 306 -5.94 -18.61 9.43
C ARG A 306 -5.29 -17.25 9.37
N ALA A 307 -5.82 -16.37 8.53
CA ALA A 307 -5.45 -14.97 8.51
C ALA A 307 -6.54 -14.13 9.16
N PHE A 308 -6.14 -13.07 9.84
CA PHE A 308 -7.08 -12.08 10.37
C PHE A 308 -6.43 -10.70 10.46
N TYR A 309 -7.26 -9.66 10.48
CA TYR A 309 -6.87 -8.30 10.83
C TYR A 309 -8.04 -7.58 11.48
N VAL A 310 -7.77 -6.42 12.06
CA VAL A 310 -8.79 -5.59 12.70
C VAL A 310 -8.91 -4.28 11.95
N ASP A 311 -10.13 -3.97 11.50
CA ASP A 311 -10.50 -2.64 11.05
C ASP A 311 -11.01 -1.81 12.23
N LEU A 312 -10.41 -0.63 12.40
CA LEU A 312 -10.97 0.44 13.21
C LEU A 312 -11.81 1.30 12.28
N LYS A 313 -13.12 1.27 12.47
CA LYS A 313 -14.05 2.06 11.67
C LYS A 313 -14.19 3.44 12.29
N TYR A 314 -13.82 4.45 11.53
CA TYR A 314 -13.79 5.85 11.95
C TYR A 314 -14.81 6.69 11.21
N LYS A 315 -15.21 7.79 11.85
CA LYS A 315 -16.02 8.85 11.25
C LYS A 315 -15.21 10.14 11.21
N THR A 316 -15.10 10.73 10.02
CA THR A 316 -14.52 12.06 9.84
C THR A 316 -15.40 13.14 10.48
N PRO A 317 -14.88 14.34 10.79
CA PRO A 317 -15.71 15.46 11.25
C PRO A 317 -16.83 15.85 10.29
N GLN A 318 -16.63 15.61 8.99
CA GLN A 318 -17.63 15.82 7.93
C GLN A 318 -18.68 14.69 7.86
N GLY A 319 -18.54 13.66 8.69
CA GLY A 319 -19.49 12.57 8.85
C GLY A 319 -19.26 11.35 7.96
N GLN A 320 -18.24 11.37 7.10
CA GLN A 320 -17.88 10.25 6.23
C GLN A 320 -17.21 9.13 7.02
N LEU A 321 -17.52 7.89 6.66
CA LEU A 321 -16.96 6.70 7.29
C LEU A 321 -15.77 6.19 6.49
N TYR A 322 -14.76 5.71 7.18
CA TYR A 322 -13.60 5.02 6.61
C TYR A 322 -13.04 4.00 7.61
N THR A 323 -12.11 3.16 7.16
CA THR A 323 -11.40 2.23 8.04
C THR A 323 -9.89 2.47 7.98
N GLU A 324 -9.25 2.26 9.12
CA GLU A 324 -7.82 2.08 9.27
C GLU A 324 -7.59 0.69 9.87
N SER A 325 -6.66 -0.08 9.32
CA SER A 325 -6.50 -1.49 9.64
C SER A 325 -5.23 -1.72 10.47
N THR A 326 -5.22 -2.74 11.31
CA THR A 326 -3.95 -3.38 11.70
C THR A 326 -3.35 -4.08 10.49
N ARG A 327 -2.10 -4.56 10.58
CA ARG A 327 -1.60 -5.53 9.59
C ARG A 327 -2.45 -6.80 9.60
N VAL A 328 -2.37 -7.57 8.52
CA VAL A 328 -2.82 -8.97 8.53
C VAL A 328 -1.84 -9.81 9.36
N PHE A 329 -2.40 -10.69 10.18
CA PHE A 329 -1.69 -11.71 10.93
C PHE A 329 -2.06 -13.06 10.34
N LEU A 330 -1.11 -13.72 9.67
CA LEU A 330 -1.25 -15.10 9.25
C LEU A 330 -0.80 -16.04 10.38
N THR A 331 -1.56 -17.10 10.62
CA THR A 331 -1.32 -18.04 11.72
C THR A 331 -1.43 -19.48 11.22
N ASP A 332 -0.61 -20.34 11.80
CA ASP A 332 -0.77 -21.79 11.74
C ASP A 332 -1.32 -22.32 13.07
N ASN A 333 -1.32 -23.63 13.27
CA ASN A 333 -1.84 -24.23 14.50
C ASN A 333 -0.95 -24.04 15.75
N LYS A 334 0.20 -23.34 15.64
CA LYS A 334 1.19 -23.15 16.71
C LYS A 334 1.53 -21.68 16.96
N SER A 335 1.50 -20.82 15.95
CA SER A 335 2.16 -19.52 15.97
C SER A 335 1.54 -18.52 15.01
N VAL A 336 1.95 -17.26 15.18
CA VAL A 336 1.82 -16.21 14.15
C VAL A 336 3.06 -16.30 13.26
N LEU A 337 2.85 -16.41 11.95
CA LEU A 337 3.92 -16.56 10.95
C LEU A 337 4.64 -15.26 10.63
#